data_AF-G5A4Y5-F1
#
_entry.id   AF-G5A4Y5-F1
#
_cell.length_a   1.000
_cell.length_b   1.000
_cell.length_c   1.000
_cell.angle_alpha   90.00
_cell.angle_beta   90.00
_cell.angle_gamma   90.00
#
_symmetry.space_group_name_H-M   'P 1'
#
loop_
_entity.id
_entity.type
_entity.pdbx_description
1 polymer ?
#
loop_
_entity_poly.entity_id
_entity_poly.type
_entity_poly.pdbx_seq_one_letter_code
_entity_poly.pdbx_strand_id
1 'polypeptide(L)'
;MRVSQLLVVVVATCLLTSEALTTTADHQATLSKVAVANGPTPRLLRSHRATAGVSEERAFEPALTIAEMQKLMLEGVNEVDYAKRLGITEPMEKAINEGQKAVLKLTMTDEHKKYMTYRYHLIAKRKAEDEAKRLADRAVRLKALKKAKSRWSTVAAVTKFFRKAHR
;
A
#
# COMPACT_ATOMS: atom_id res chain seq x y z
N MET A 1 26.60 -17.66 -15.62
CA MET A 1 26.85 -16.20 -15.60
C MET A 1 26.77 -15.55 -17.00
N ARG A 2 25.81 -15.90 -17.86
CA ARG A 2 25.73 -15.36 -19.25
C ARG A 2 24.48 -14.49 -19.52
N VAL A 3 23.56 -14.39 -18.57
CA VAL A 3 22.31 -13.61 -18.72
C VAL A 3 22.51 -12.13 -18.30
N SER A 4 23.46 -11.86 -17.39
CA SER A 4 23.74 -10.51 -16.89
C SER A 4 24.44 -9.61 -17.93
N GLN A 5 25.18 -10.19 -18.88
CA GLN A 5 25.91 -9.42 -19.89
C GLN A 5 24.99 -8.80 -20.95
N LEU A 6 23.89 -9.47 -21.29
CA LEU A 6 22.91 -8.97 -22.26
C LEU A 6 22.14 -7.75 -21.72
N LEU A 7 21.86 -7.71 -20.41
CA LEU A 7 21.14 -6.60 -19.79
C LEU A 7 21.97 -5.31 -19.72
N VAL A 8 23.28 -5.40 -19.53
CA VAL A 8 24.16 -4.23 -19.45
C VAL A 8 24.34 -3.56 -20.83
N VAL A 9 24.41 -4.34 -21.90
CA VAL A 9 24.59 -3.81 -23.27
C VAL A 9 23.36 -3.01 -23.74
N VAL A 10 22.15 -3.42 -23.35
CA VAL A 10 20.90 -2.73 -23.73
C VAL A 10 20.74 -1.38 -23.03
N VAL A 11 21.21 -1.24 -21.79
CA VAL A 11 21.15 0.05 -21.08
C VAL A 11 22.13 1.06 -21.65
N ALA A 12 23.31 0.62 -22.08
CA ALA A 12 24.33 1.50 -22.66
C ALA A 12 23.93 2.08 -24.02
N THR A 13 23.25 1.31 -24.88
CA THR A 13 22.78 1.80 -26.19
C THR A 13 21.61 2.77 -26.09
N CYS A 14 20.76 2.67 -25.06
CA CYS A 14 19.70 3.66 -24.82
C CYS A 14 20.24 5.02 -24.32
N LEU A 15 21.38 5.05 -23.63
CA LEU A 15 21.99 6.30 -23.16
C LEU A 15 22.82 6.99 -24.25
N LEU A 16 23.47 6.24 -25.13
CA LEU A 16 24.31 6.81 -26.20
C LEU A 16 23.52 7.49 -27.34
N THR A 17 22.21 7.26 -27.43
CA THR A 17 21.35 7.85 -28.48
C THR A 17 20.65 9.13 -28.02
N SER A 18 20.79 9.53 -26.76
CA SER A 18 20.10 10.71 -26.20
C SER A 18 20.89 12.02 -26.30
N GLU A 19 22.14 12.01 -26.78
CA GLU A 19 22.96 13.23 -26.86
C GLU A 19 23.05 13.85 -28.27
N ALA A 20 22.36 13.29 -29.27
CA ALA A 20 22.40 13.79 -30.65
C ALA A 20 21.32 14.83 -31.00
N LEU A 21 20.50 15.29 -30.04
CA LEU A 21 19.38 16.21 -30.31
C LEU A 21 19.44 17.50 -29.50
N THR A 22 20.62 18.05 -29.22
CA THR A 22 20.76 19.40 -28.68
C THR A 22 22.06 20.07 -29.09
N THR A 23 22.23 20.37 -30.39
CA THR A 23 23.13 21.46 -30.81
C THR A 23 22.66 22.04 -32.14
N THR A 24 22.68 23.38 -32.23
CA THR A 24 22.41 24.26 -33.40
C THR A 24 20.93 24.39 -33.80
N ALA A 25 20.34 25.58 -33.96
CA ALA A 25 20.90 26.90 -34.14
C ALA A 25 19.87 27.97 -33.68
N ASP A 26 20.38 29.01 -33.03
CA ASP A 26 19.78 30.35 -33.08
C ASP A 26 19.78 30.84 -34.53
N HIS A 27 18.81 31.74 -34.83
CA HIS A 27 18.61 32.56 -36.03
C HIS A 27 17.37 32.21 -36.89
N GLN A 28 16.26 32.87 -36.53
CA GLN A 28 15.48 33.75 -37.40
C GLN A 28 15.13 33.24 -38.82
N ALA A 29 13.89 32.78 -39.01
CA ALA A 29 13.11 33.05 -40.22
C ALA A 29 11.61 32.75 -40.00
N THR A 30 10.81 33.81 -40.00
CA THR A 30 9.36 33.78 -40.28
C THR A 30 9.09 33.09 -41.61
N LEU A 31 8.22 32.07 -41.68
CA LEU A 31 7.36 31.82 -42.83
C LEU A 31 6.20 30.87 -42.45
N SER A 32 5.10 31.08 -43.15
CA SER A 32 3.73 30.69 -42.88
C SER A 32 3.36 29.28 -43.36
N LYS A 33 2.11 28.89 -43.03
CA LYS A 33 1.17 28.09 -43.86
C LYS A 33 0.94 26.63 -43.43
N VAL A 34 -0.16 26.48 -42.66
CA VAL A 34 -1.21 25.44 -42.76
C VAL A 34 -0.79 24.03 -43.18
N ALA A 35 -0.80 23.09 -42.23
CA ALA A 35 -1.42 21.77 -42.37
C ALA A 35 -1.61 21.12 -40.99
N VAL A 36 -2.79 20.55 -40.78
CA VAL A 36 -3.27 19.89 -39.56
C VAL A 36 -2.30 18.80 -39.09
N ALA A 37 -1.87 18.88 -37.83
CA ALA A 37 -1.45 17.71 -37.07
C ALA A 37 -2.35 17.60 -35.84
N ASN A 38 -3.45 16.86 -35.99
CA ASN A 38 -4.22 16.33 -34.87
C ASN A 38 -3.33 15.35 -34.09
N GLY A 39 -2.41 15.90 -33.30
CA GLY A 39 -1.59 15.11 -32.38
C GLY A 39 -2.47 14.61 -31.22
N PRO A 40 -2.23 13.39 -30.72
CA PRO A 40 -2.95 12.89 -29.54
C PRO A 40 -2.68 13.84 -28.38
N THR A 41 -3.68 14.64 -28.02
CA THR A 41 -3.61 15.52 -26.86
C THR A 41 -3.51 14.61 -25.64
N PRO A 42 -2.45 14.70 -24.81
CA PRO A 42 -2.37 13.89 -23.61
C PRO A 42 -3.52 14.31 -22.69
N ARG A 43 -4.53 13.44 -22.59
CA ARG A 43 -5.62 13.60 -21.63
C ARG A 43 -5.05 13.33 -20.24
N LEU A 44 -4.57 14.37 -19.58
CA LEU A 44 -4.10 14.29 -18.20
C LEU A 44 -5.26 13.83 -17.31
N LEU A 45 -5.23 12.58 -16.87
CA LEU A 45 -6.13 12.08 -15.83
C LEU A 45 -5.88 12.90 -14.57
N ARG A 46 -6.93 13.53 -14.04
CA ARG A 46 -6.86 14.29 -12.78
C ARG A 46 -6.34 13.37 -11.68
N SER A 47 -5.16 13.69 -11.15
CA SER A 47 -4.62 13.04 -9.96
C SER A 47 -5.38 13.57 -8.75
N HIS A 48 -6.20 12.72 -8.13
CA HIS A 48 -6.77 13.02 -6.83
C HIS A 48 -5.69 12.85 -5.77
N ARG A 49 -5.46 13.90 -4.98
CA ARG A 49 -4.58 13.83 -3.81
C ARG A 49 -5.28 12.90 -2.81
N ALA A 50 -4.73 11.70 -2.61
CA ALA A 50 -5.24 10.78 -1.60
C ALA A 50 -5.02 11.40 -0.22
N THR A 51 -6.04 12.08 0.32
CA THR A 51 -6.14 12.23 1.75
C THR A 51 -6.26 10.82 2.30
N ALA A 52 -5.41 10.45 3.26
CA ALA A 52 -5.49 9.22 4.03
C ALA A 52 -6.73 9.23 4.95
N GLY A 53 -7.89 9.60 4.40
CA GLY A 53 -9.19 9.27 4.94
C GLY A 53 -9.46 7.86 4.47
N VAL A 54 -9.56 6.97 5.44
CA VAL A 54 -10.05 5.60 5.31
C VAL A 54 -11.00 5.51 4.12
N SER A 55 -10.58 4.83 3.05
CA SER A 55 -11.52 4.35 2.05
C SER A 55 -12.47 3.47 2.83
N GLU A 56 -13.62 4.02 3.24
CA GLU A 56 -14.71 3.26 3.83
C GLU A 56 -15.14 2.28 2.76
N GLU A 57 -14.49 1.12 2.78
CA GLU A 57 -14.78 -0.03 1.96
C GLU A 57 -16.25 -0.34 2.18
N ARG A 58 -17.07 0.15 1.25
CA ARG A 58 -18.38 -0.38 0.83
C ARG A 58 -19.09 -1.06 2.00
N ALA A 59 -19.81 -0.26 2.80
CA ALA A 59 -20.70 -0.75 3.85
C ALA A 59 -21.81 -1.61 3.21
N PHE A 60 -21.47 -2.83 2.84
CA PHE A 60 -22.43 -3.90 2.66
C PHE A 60 -23.00 -4.19 4.05
N GLU A 61 -24.32 -4.28 4.14
CA GLU A 61 -24.92 -4.84 5.35
C GLU A 61 -24.25 -6.20 5.62
N PRO A 62 -23.73 -6.40 6.84
CA PRO A 62 -22.92 -7.56 7.11
C PRO A 62 -23.81 -8.80 7.06
N ALA A 63 -23.47 -9.74 6.17
CA ALA A 63 -24.21 -11.00 6.02
C ALA A 63 -24.09 -11.91 7.25
N LEU A 64 -23.17 -11.58 8.17
CA LEU A 64 -22.98 -12.22 9.47
C LEU A 64 -22.96 -11.15 10.56
N THR A 65 -23.61 -11.42 11.68
CA THR A 65 -23.55 -10.51 12.84
C THR A 65 -22.18 -10.57 13.53
N ILE A 66 -21.82 -9.50 14.24
CA ILE A 66 -20.55 -9.44 14.99
C ILE A 66 -20.46 -10.58 16.02
N ALA A 67 -21.58 -10.92 16.68
CA ALA A 67 -21.62 -11.99 17.67
C ALA A 67 -21.33 -13.37 17.05
N GLU A 68 -21.89 -13.66 15.87
CA GLU A 68 -21.61 -14.91 15.15
C GLU A 68 -20.15 -15.00 14.71
N MET A 69 -19.59 -13.90 14.20
CA MET A 69 -18.17 -13.86 13.83
C MET A 69 -17.26 -14.08 15.04
N GLN A 70 -17.59 -13.50 16.20
CA GLN A 70 -16.84 -13.75 17.44
C GLN A 70 -16.92 -15.21 17.88
N LYS A 71 -18.10 -15.83 17.78
CA LYS A 71 -18.26 -17.26 18.11
C LYS A 71 -17.37 -18.15 17.24
N LEU A 72 -17.35 -17.91 15.93
CA LEU A 72 -16.48 -18.64 15.00
C LEU A 72 -14.99 -18.48 15.33
N MET A 73 -14.59 -17.28 15.76
CA MET A 73 -13.21 -17.04 16.21
C MET A 73 -12.88 -17.80 17.50
N LEU A 74 -13.80 -17.85 18.46
CA LEU A 74 -13.63 -18.61 19.70
C LEU A 74 -13.52 -20.12 19.44
N GLU A 75 -14.25 -20.61 18.45
CA GLU A 75 -14.13 -21.99 17.95
C GLU A 75 -12.81 -22.25 17.19
N GLY A 76 -11.99 -21.21 16.96
CA GLY A 76 -10.72 -21.33 16.23
C GLY A 76 -10.90 -21.54 14.72
N VAL A 77 -12.06 -21.19 14.16
CA VAL A 77 -12.36 -21.42 12.73
C VAL A 77 -11.57 -20.46 11.87
N ASN A 78 -10.69 -21.00 11.03
CA ASN A 78 -9.95 -20.19 10.06
C ASN A 78 -10.80 -19.90 8.81
N GLU A 79 -10.35 -18.96 7.99
CA GLU A 79 -10.99 -18.57 6.73
C GLU A 79 -11.27 -19.78 5.82
N VAL A 80 -10.28 -20.67 5.67
CA VAL A 80 -10.39 -21.87 4.83
C VAL A 80 -11.42 -22.86 5.39
N ASP A 81 -11.43 -23.06 6.70
CA ASP A 81 -12.37 -23.97 7.35
C ASP A 81 -13.79 -23.43 7.28
N TYR A 82 -13.96 -22.11 7.35
CA TYR A 82 -15.25 -21.47 7.16
C TYR A 82 -15.76 -21.63 5.72
N ALA A 83 -14.90 -21.47 4.71
CA ALA A 83 -15.25 -21.74 3.32
C ALA A 83 -15.71 -23.19 3.11
N LYS A 84 -15.05 -24.16 3.77
CA LYS A 84 -15.46 -25.57 3.75
C LYS A 84 -16.82 -25.79 4.42
N ARG A 85 -17.05 -25.20 5.60
CA ARG A 85 -18.35 -25.26 6.30
C ARG A 85 -19.49 -24.71 5.46
N LEU A 86 -19.22 -23.68 4.66
CA LEU A 86 -20.18 -23.07 3.75
C LEU A 86 -20.32 -23.81 2.41
N GLY A 87 -19.48 -24.82 2.14
CA GLY A 87 -19.52 -25.58 0.88
C GLY A 87 -19.12 -24.77 -0.36
N ILE A 88 -18.43 -23.64 -0.18
CA ILE A 88 -18.06 -22.74 -1.30
C ILE A 88 -16.67 -23.02 -1.87
N THR A 89 -15.94 -24.00 -1.35
CA THR A 89 -14.59 -24.33 -1.82
C THR A 89 -14.56 -24.73 -3.29
N GLU A 90 -15.42 -25.67 -3.71
CA GLU A 90 -15.51 -26.07 -5.12
C GLU A 90 -16.01 -24.94 -6.03
N PRO A 91 -17.07 -24.17 -5.68
CA PRO A 91 -17.43 -22.96 -6.41
C PRO A 91 -16.30 -21.93 -6.55
N MET A 92 -15.47 -21.75 -5.51
CA MET A 92 -14.31 -20.86 -5.56
C MET A 92 -13.26 -21.34 -6.55
N GLU A 93 -12.95 -22.64 -6.55
CA GLU A 93 -12.03 -23.24 -7.52
C GLU A 93 -12.55 -23.13 -8.95
N LYS A 94 -13.84 -23.43 -9.17
CA LYS A 94 -14.50 -23.22 -10.47
C LYS A 94 -14.45 -21.76 -10.90
N ALA A 95 -14.68 -20.82 -9.99
CA ALA A 95 -14.60 -19.40 -10.29
C ALA A 95 -13.18 -18.96 -10.72
N ILE A 96 -12.13 -19.54 -10.12
CA ILE A 96 -10.75 -19.30 -10.51
C ILE A 96 -10.48 -19.82 -11.94
N ASN A 97 -11.02 -21.00 -12.28
CA ASN A 97 -10.74 -21.68 -13.55
C ASN A 97 -11.60 -21.21 -14.73
N GLU A 98 -12.88 -20.93 -14.50
CA GLU A 98 -13.87 -20.58 -15.53
C GLU A 98 -13.93 -19.06 -15.81
N GLY A 99 -13.29 -18.24 -14.97
CA GLY A 99 -13.13 -16.80 -15.16
C GLY A 99 -14.32 -15.95 -14.68
N GLN A 100 -14.41 -14.71 -15.19
CA GLN A 100 -15.23 -13.64 -14.61
C GLN A 100 -16.71 -13.98 -14.43
N LYS A 101 -17.31 -14.77 -15.34
CA LYS A 101 -18.74 -15.15 -15.22
C LYS A 101 -19.01 -16.04 -14.01
N ALA A 102 -18.13 -17.00 -13.74
CA ALA A 102 -18.25 -17.88 -12.58
C ALA A 102 -17.96 -17.12 -11.28
N VAL A 103 -17.00 -16.20 -11.29
CA VAL A 103 -16.75 -15.26 -10.19
C VAL A 103 -18.00 -14.42 -9.90
N LEU A 104 -18.67 -13.88 -10.92
CA LEU A 104 -19.87 -13.09 -10.73
C LEU A 104 -21.00 -13.91 -10.11
N LYS A 105 -21.21 -15.15 -10.58
CA LYS A 105 -22.21 -16.06 -10.00
C LYS A 105 -21.93 -16.34 -8.52
N LEU A 106 -20.67 -16.62 -8.18
CA LEU A 106 -20.25 -16.88 -6.82
C LEU A 106 -20.43 -15.65 -5.91
N THR A 107 -20.04 -14.46 -6.39
CA THR A 107 -20.12 -13.23 -5.58
C THR A 107 -21.54 -12.81 -5.25
N MET A 108 -22.53 -13.29 -6.01
CA MET A 108 -23.94 -13.04 -5.76
C MET A 108 -24.55 -13.99 -4.72
N THR A 109 -23.91 -15.13 -4.40
CA THR A 109 -24.46 -16.09 -3.43
C THR A 109 -24.31 -15.59 -1.99
N ASP A 110 -25.24 -15.98 -1.13
CA ASP A 110 -25.25 -15.51 0.25
C ASP A 110 -24.15 -16.17 1.08
N GLU A 111 -23.75 -17.39 0.75
CA GLU A 111 -22.62 -18.08 1.37
C GLU A 111 -21.31 -17.32 1.10
N HIS A 112 -21.11 -16.86 -0.14
CA HIS A 112 -19.93 -16.07 -0.46
C HIS A 112 -19.92 -14.73 0.28
N LYS A 113 -21.07 -14.06 0.40
CA LYS A 113 -21.18 -12.83 1.21
C LYS A 113 -20.80 -13.09 2.67
N LYS A 114 -21.34 -14.14 3.29
CA LYS A 114 -21.00 -14.56 4.66
C LYS A 114 -19.51 -14.82 4.83
N TYR A 115 -18.91 -15.58 3.91
CA TYR A 115 -17.48 -15.85 3.89
C TYR A 115 -16.66 -14.56 3.81
N MET A 116 -17.01 -13.66 2.90
CA MET A 116 -16.31 -12.38 2.75
C MET A 116 -16.45 -11.50 3.99
N THR A 117 -17.64 -11.41 4.59
CA THR A 117 -17.84 -10.68 5.85
C THR A 117 -16.93 -11.20 6.96
N TYR A 118 -16.88 -12.53 7.16
CA TYR A 118 -16.00 -13.13 8.16
C TYR A 118 -14.52 -12.89 7.87
N ARG A 119 -14.10 -13.06 6.61
CA ARG A 119 -12.74 -12.81 6.14
C ARG A 119 -12.30 -11.37 6.41
N TYR A 120 -13.15 -10.39 6.09
CA TYR A 120 -12.85 -8.98 6.37
C TYR A 120 -12.74 -8.70 7.86
N HIS A 121 -13.59 -9.30 8.69
CA HIS A 121 -13.49 -9.19 10.14
C HIS A 121 -12.15 -9.73 10.67
N LEU A 122 -11.69 -10.89 10.19
CA LEU A 122 -10.38 -11.44 10.55
C LEU A 122 -9.21 -10.53 10.13
N ILE A 123 -9.28 -9.96 8.92
CA ILE A 123 -8.26 -9.00 8.43
C ILE A 123 -8.24 -7.74 9.30
N ALA A 124 -9.41 -7.19 9.63
CA ALA A 124 -9.54 -6.00 10.47
C ALA A 124 -8.93 -6.23 11.86
N LYS A 125 -9.18 -7.40 12.46
CA LYS A 125 -8.58 -7.78 13.75
C LYS A 125 -7.06 -7.85 13.70
N ARG A 126 -6.49 -8.52 12.69
CA ARG A 126 -5.02 -8.58 12.52
C ARG A 126 -4.40 -7.19 12.35
N LYS A 127 -5.01 -6.33 11.55
CA LYS A 127 -4.55 -4.94 11.38
C LYS A 127 -4.57 -4.17 12.70
N ALA A 128 -5.65 -4.29 13.48
CA ALA A 128 -5.75 -3.63 14.78
C ALA A 128 -4.68 -4.13 15.77
N GLU A 129 -4.38 -5.42 15.78
CA GLU A 129 -3.29 -5.99 16.60
C GLU A 129 -1.91 -5.45 16.18
N ASP A 130 -1.64 -5.36 14.89
CA ASP A 130 -0.37 -4.83 14.38
C ASP A 130 -0.21 -3.34 14.70
N GLU A 131 -1.30 -2.57 14.62
CA GLU A 131 -1.31 -1.17 15.05
C GLU A 131 -1.08 -1.03 16.55
N ALA A 132 -1.71 -1.87 17.38
CA ALA A 132 -1.49 -1.89 18.81
C ALA A 132 -0.01 -2.18 19.15
N LYS A 133 0.62 -3.13 18.46
CA LYS A 133 2.06 -3.42 18.61
C LYS A 133 2.93 -2.20 18.25
N ARG A 134 2.64 -1.54 17.12
CA ARG A 134 3.37 -0.33 16.70
C ARG A 134 3.23 0.81 17.71
N LEU A 135 2.04 1.00 18.29
CA LEU A 135 1.80 2.00 19.32
C LEU A 135 2.55 1.67 20.62
N ALA A 136 2.58 0.40 21.02
CA ALA A 136 3.36 -0.06 22.17
C ALA A 136 4.86 0.21 21.97
N ASP A 137 5.41 -0.14 20.81
CA ASP A 137 6.81 0.11 20.45
C ASP A 137 7.14 1.61 20.47
N ARG A 138 6.24 2.44 19.92
CA ARG A 138 6.40 3.89 19.94
C ARG A 138 6.39 4.44 21.38
N ALA A 139 5.53 3.92 22.24
CA ALA A 139 5.49 4.32 23.64
C ALA A 139 6.78 3.97 24.37
N VAL A 140 7.35 2.78 24.13
CA VAL A 140 8.66 2.36 24.67
C VAL A 140 9.78 3.29 24.19
N ARG A 141 9.83 3.60 22.89
CA ARG A 141 10.81 4.55 22.33
C ARG A 141 10.70 5.95 22.94
N LEU A 142 9.48 6.45 23.10
CA LEU A 142 9.25 7.76 23.72
C LEU A 142 9.71 7.79 25.19
N LYS A 143 9.46 6.72 25.95
CA LYS A 143 9.98 6.59 27.33
C LYS A 143 11.51 6.61 27.35
N ALA A 144 12.16 5.86 26.44
CA ALA A 144 13.61 5.84 26.31
C ALA A 144 14.19 7.23 25.96
N LEU A 145 13.57 7.93 25.00
CA LEU A 145 13.96 9.29 24.62
C LEU A 145 13.81 10.30 25.76
N LYS A 146 12.71 10.22 26.53
CA LYS A 146 12.52 11.07 27.72
C LYS A 146 13.62 10.81 28.76
N LYS A 147 13.95 9.54 29.02
CA LYS A 147 15.03 9.15 29.93
C LYS A 147 16.40 9.64 29.44
N ALA A 148 16.68 9.51 28.14
CA ALA A 148 17.92 10.01 27.55
C ALA A 148 18.01 11.54 27.66
N LYS A 149 16.95 12.28 27.30
CA LYS A 149 16.90 13.74 27.40
C LYS A 149 17.15 14.23 28.83
N SER A 150 16.57 13.57 29.84
CA SER A 150 16.83 13.85 31.25
C SER A 150 18.33 13.68 31.59
N ARG A 151 18.94 12.54 31.22
CA ARG A 151 20.38 12.30 31.47
C ARG A 151 21.26 13.36 30.82
N TRP A 152 20.97 13.73 29.57
CA TRP A 152 21.73 14.75 28.85
C TRP A 152 21.57 16.14 29.47
N SER A 153 20.39 16.47 30.00
CA SER A 153 20.19 17.73 30.72
C SER A 153 21.00 17.81 32.02
N THR A 154 21.14 16.69 32.75
CA THR A 154 21.99 16.61 33.95
C THR A 154 23.47 16.79 33.59
N VAL A 155 23.95 16.11 32.55
CA VAL A 155 25.35 16.24 32.08
C VAL A 155 25.64 17.67 31.62
N ALA A 156 24.70 18.30 30.91
CA ALA A 156 24.83 19.70 30.49
C ALA A 156 24.88 20.67 31.69
N ALA A 157 24.12 20.41 32.75
CA ALA A 157 24.14 21.23 33.96
C ALA A 157 25.49 21.10 34.71
N VAL A 158 26.00 19.87 34.85
CA VAL A 158 27.29 19.59 35.52
C VAL A 158 28.45 20.22 34.74
N THR A 159 28.49 20.04 33.42
CA THR A 159 29.54 20.65 32.57
C THR A 159 29.51 22.18 32.61
N LYS A 160 28.32 22.80 32.67
CA LYS A 160 28.19 24.26 32.84
C LYS A 160 28.69 24.73 34.22
N PHE A 161 28.46 23.96 35.28
CA PHE A 161 28.97 24.25 36.62
C PHE A 161 30.50 24.22 36.68
N PHE A 162 31.14 23.16 36.17
CA PHE A 162 32.60 23.06 36.12
C PHE A 162 33.23 24.19 35.29
N ARG A 163 32.62 24.57 34.16
CA ARG A 163 33.11 25.67 33.33
C ARG A 163 33.02 27.04 34.02
N LYS A 164 32.09 27.21 34.96
CA LYS A 164 31.93 28.43 35.76
C LYS A 164 32.90 28.49 36.94
N ALA A 165 33.27 27.34 37.52
CA ALA A 165 34.21 27.26 38.65
C ALA A 165 35.69 27.49 38.27
N HIS A 166 36.03 27.40 36.98
CA HIS A 166 37.37 27.64 36.45
C HIS A 166 37.55 29.03 35.79
N ARG A 167 36.63 29.97 36.04
CA ARG A 167 36.77 31.40 35.69
C ARG A 167 36.80 32.21 36.97
#